data_AF-A0A7S0F5A1-F1
#
_entry.id   AF-A0A7S0F5A1-F1
#
_cell.length_a   1.000
_cell.length_b   1.000
_cell.length_c   1.000
_cell.angle_alpha   90.00
_cell.angle_beta   90.00
_cell.angle_gamma   90.00
#
_symmetry.space_group_name_H-M   'P 1'
#
loop_
_entity.id
_entity.type
_entity.pdbx_description
1 polymer ?
#
loop_
_entity_poly.entity_id
_entity_poly.type
_entity_poly.pdbx_seq_one_letter_code
_entity_poly.pdbx_strand_id
1 'polypeptide(L)'
;MIETSCVTGDGIDLLQKMLFTLPKRRRHENKAKRNFEFLVEDIFNVPGVGSVVSGFVNAGELNVGANCHVFVGPMDDGSFVKTVAKSAHIARINTSHITSGQSACLALALSKEVRKKLRRGMVVLRGSPTATKHFDAEICVLKGDTTTIRKSYQAYVHILNVRQSAFARNIEIVNHHAAGLP
;
A
#
# COMPACT_ATOMS: atom_id res chain seq x y z
N MET A 1 24.03 -5.92 -22.80
CA MET A 1 22.72 -5.47 -23.34
C MET A 1 21.97 -6.73 -23.72
N ILE A 2 20.69 -6.87 -23.36
CA ILE A 2 19.88 -8.04 -23.72
C ILE A 2 18.97 -7.59 -24.86
N GLU A 3 18.97 -8.33 -25.96
CA GLU A 3 18.05 -8.10 -27.07
C GLU A 3 16.80 -8.95 -26.85
N THR A 4 15.63 -8.34 -26.97
CA THR A 4 14.35 -9.03 -26.79
C THR A 4 13.33 -8.51 -27.78
N SER A 5 12.43 -9.37 -28.24
CA SER A 5 11.30 -9.02 -29.11
C SER A 5 9.99 -9.48 -28.48
N CYS A 6 9.09 -8.52 -28.24
CA CYS A 6 7.73 -8.82 -27.75
C CYS A 6 6.81 -9.40 -28.83
N VAL A 7 7.21 -9.35 -30.11
CA VAL A 7 6.44 -9.86 -31.25
C VAL A 7 6.80 -11.31 -31.55
N THR A 8 8.10 -11.59 -31.68
CA THR A 8 8.60 -12.94 -32.01
C THR A 8 8.84 -13.80 -30.77
N GLY A 9 8.97 -13.19 -29.59
CA GLY A 9 9.32 -13.88 -28.35
C GLY A 9 10.83 -14.12 -28.19
N ASP A 10 11.65 -13.64 -29.13
CA ASP A 10 13.11 -13.80 -29.06
C ASP A 10 13.67 -13.13 -27.79
N GLY A 11 14.58 -13.83 -27.11
CA GLY A 11 15.26 -13.34 -25.90
C GLY A 11 14.41 -13.33 -24.62
N ILE A 12 13.12 -13.70 -24.69
CA ILE A 12 12.24 -13.73 -23.51
C ILE A 12 12.64 -14.84 -22.52
N ASP A 13 13.14 -15.98 -23.00
CA ASP A 13 13.60 -17.06 -22.13
C ASP A 13 14.84 -16.64 -21.32
N LEU A 14 15.78 -15.92 -21.95
CA LEU A 14 16.96 -15.37 -21.29
C LEU A 14 16.55 -14.28 -20.28
N LEU A 15 15.64 -13.38 -20.66
CA LEU A 15 15.09 -12.37 -19.75
C LEU A 15 14.44 -13.04 -18.53
N GLN A 16 13.65 -14.10 -18.73
CA GLN A 16 13.00 -14.83 -17.66
C GLN A 16 14.02 -15.47 -16.70
N LYS A 17 15.05 -16.14 -17.23
CA LYS A 17 16.16 -16.70 -16.42
C LYS A 17 16.85 -15.60 -15.61
N MET A 18 17.13 -14.45 -16.20
CA MET A 18 17.76 -13.33 -15.50
C MET A 18 16.86 -12.78 -14.39
N LEU A 19 15.56 -12.59 -14.65
CA LEU A 19 14.60 -12.17 -13.62
C LEU A 19 14.54 -13.17 -12.45
N PHE A 20 14.61 -14.47 -12.70
CA PHE A 20 14.67 -15.49 -11.65
C PHE A 20 15.96 -15.43 -10.81
N THR A 21 17.08 -15.00 -11.38
CA THR A 21 18.35 -14.87 -10.66
C THR A 21 18.45 -13.61 -9.80
N LEU A 22 17.57 -12.62 -10.00
CA LEU A 22 17.62 -11.39 -9.22
C LEU A 22 17.28 -11.65 -7.75
N PRO A 23 18.07 -11.10 -6.80
CA PRO A 23 17.78 -11.27 -5.38
C PRO A 23 16.48 -10.56 -5.01
N LYS A 24 15.69 -11.18 -4.11
CA LYS A 24 14.53 -10.53 -3.51
C LYS A 24 14.97 -9.31 -2.70
N ARG A 25 14.73 -8.11 -3.22
CA ARG A 25 15.11 -6.84 -2.56
C ARG A 25 14.31 -6.56 -1.28
N ARG A 26 13.04 -7.00 -1.23
CA ARG A 26 12.14 -6.78 -0.10
C ARG A 26 11.78 -8.11 0.56
N ARG A 27 12.15 -8.26 1.84
CA ARG A 27 11.83 -9.44 2.65
C ARG A 27 10.55 -9.20 3.45
N HIS A 28 9.40 -9.31 2.78
CA HIS A 28 8.10 -9.16 3.44
C HIS A 28 7.85 -10.24 4.49
N GLU A 29 8.44 -11.42 4.36
CA GLU A 29 8.47 -12.51 5.36
C GLU A 29 8.82 -12.03 6.78
N ASN A 30 9.74 -11.05 6.90
CA ASN A 30 10.13 -10.48 8.19
C ASN A 30 9.03 -9.62 8.84
N LYS A 31 8.01 -9.23 8.08
CA LYS A 31 6.86 -8.45 8.54
C LYS A 31 5.65 -9.31 8.89
N ALA A 32 5.70 -10.64 8.68
CA ALA A 32 4.58 -11.55 8.95
C ALA A 32 4.14 -11.55 10.43
N LYS A 33 5.07 -11.35 11.36
CA LYS A 33 4.77 -11.29 12.80
C LYS A 33 4.22 -9.94 13.30
N ARG A 34 4.16 -8.92 12.43
CA ARG A 34 3.63 -7.59 12.79
C ARG A 34 2.10 -7.60 12.73
N ASN A 35 1.47 -6.53 13.22
CA ASN A 35 0.03 -6.36 13.06
C ASN A 35 -0.34 -6.33 11.57
N PHE A 36 -1.51 -6.90 11.26
CA PHE A 36 -2.00 -6.98 9.90
C PHE A 36 -2.26 -5.59 9.32
N GLU A 37 -1.63 -5.32 8.18
CA GLU A 37 -1.79 -4.10 7.41
C GLU A 37 -1.91 -4.44 5.92
N PHE A 38 -3.04 -4.03 5.35
CA PHE A 38 -3.35 -4.18 3.94
C PHE A 38 -3.58 -2.83 3.31
N LEU A 39 -2.86 -2.54 2.24
CA LEU A 39 -2.91 -1.28 1.51
C LEU A 39 -3.94 -1.40 0.39
N VAL A 40 -5.00 -0.59 0.42
CA VAL A 40 -6.06 -0.61 -0.60
C VAL A 40 -5.62 0.16 -1.83
N GLU A 41 -5.51 -0.55 -2.95
CA GLU A 41 -5.15 0.00 -4.27
C GLU A 41 -6.39 0.28 -5.11
N ASP A 42 -7.32 -0.69 -5.11
CA ASP A 42 -8.53 -0.65 -5.91
C ASP A 42 -9.74 -1.14 -5.11
N ILE A 43 -10.92 -0.68 -5.54
CA ILE A 43 -12.19 -1.00 -4.90
C ILE A 43 -13.17 -1.41 -5.99
N PHE A 44 -13.82 -2.54 -5.76
CA PHE A 44 -14.83 -3.12 -6.64
C PHE A 44 -16.12 -3.34 -5.85
N ASN A 45 -17.25 -3.28 -6.55
CA ASN A 45 -18.55 -3.66 -5.99
C ASN A 45 -19.12 -4.80 -6.83
N VAL A 46 -19.07 -6.01 -6.26
CA VAL A 46 -19.43 -7.24 -6.96
C VAL A 46 -20.86 -7.65 -6.56
N PRO A 47 -21.77 -7.88 -7.52
CA PRO A 47 -23.13 -8.37 -7.23
C PRO A 47 -23.08 -9.65 -6.38
N GLY A 48 -23.94 -9.74 -5.35
CA GLY A 48 -23.99 -10.89 -4.42
C GLY A 48 -22.88 -10.93 -3.35
N VAL A 49 -21.70 -10.35 -3.60
CA VAL A 49 -20.57 -10.35 -2.64
C VAL A 49 -20.51 -9.05 -1.83
N GLY A 50 -20.71 -7.91 -2.49
CA GLY A 50 -20.57 -6.56 -1.92
C GLY A 50 -19.24 -5.89 -2.27
N SER A 51 -18.72 -5.06 -1.36
CA SER A 51 -17.46 -4.36 -1.59
C SER A 51 -16.26 -5.29 -1.46
N VAL A 52 -15.45 -5.30 -2.50
CA VAL A 52 -14.18 -6.02 -2.57
C VAL A 52 -13.07 -5.00 -2.73
N VAL A 53 -12.08 -5.04 -1.85
CA VAL A 53 -10.88 -4.19 -1.97
C VAL A 53 -9.72 -5.03 -2.50
N SER A 54 -9.01 -4.54 -3.51
CA SER A 54 -7.79 -5.14 -4.03
C SER A 54 -6.59 -4.33 -3.57
N GLY A 55 -5.48 -5.02 -3.32
CA GLY A 55 -4.29 -4.37 -2.83
C GLY A 55 -3.25 -5.34 -2.33
N PHE A 56 -2.40 -4.86 -1.43
CA PHE A 56 -1.19 -5.54 -1.02
C PHE A 56 -1.12 -5.69 0.50
N VAL A 57 -0.80 -6.91 0.97
CA VAL A 57 -0.52 -7.15 2.39
C VAL A 57 0.87 -6.62 2.72
N ASN A 58 0.96 -5.43 3.32
CA ASN A 58 2.26 -4.85 3.65
C ASN A 58 2.91 -5.54 4.86
N ALA A 59 2.10 -5.94 5.85
CA ALA A 59 2.56 -6.55 7.08
C ALA A 59 1.50 -7.47 7.70
N GLY A 60 1.96 -8.39 8.54
CA GLY A 60 1.11 -9.32 9.27
C GLY A 60 0.45 -10.39 8.40
N GLU A 61 -0.49 -11.11 9.01
CA GLU A 61 -1.26 -12.18 8.39
C GLU A 61 -2.73 -12.10 8.81
N LEU A 62 -3.61 -12.62 7.97
CA LEU A 62 -5.05 -12.63 8.22
C LEU A 62 -5.68 -13.93 7.77
N ASN A 63 -6.35 -14.60 8.70
CA ASN A 63 -7.30 -15.67 8.39
C ASN A 63 -8.67 -15.04 8.21
N VAL A 64 -9.22 -15.10 7.00
CA VAL A 64 -10.53 -14.52 6.67
C VAL A 64 -11.68 -15.45 7.09
N GLY A 65 -12.85 -14.87 7.29
CA GLY A 65 -14.06 -15.61 7.66
C GLY A 65 -15.07 -14.73 8.39
N ALA A 66 -16.20 -15.32 8.80
CA ALA A 66 -17.32 -14.60 9.40
C ALA A 66 -16.97 -13.83 10.68
N ASN A 67 -15.98 -14.30 11.44
CA ASN A 67 -15.55 -13.68 12.71
C ASN A 67 -14.25 -12.87 12.58
N CYS A 68 -13.78 -12.62 11.35
CA CYS A 68 -12.55 -11.90 11.10
C CYS A 68 -12.78 -10.38 11.10
N HIS A 69 -12.73 -9.78 12.29
CA HIS A 69 -12.93 -8.35 12.46
C HIS A 69 -11.67 -7.54 12.10
N VAL A 70 -11.86 -6.54 11.23
CA VAL A 70 -10.82 -5.61 10.78
C VAL A 70 -11.37 -4.18 10.77
N PHE A 71 -10.48 -3.19 10.66
CA PHE A 71 -10.83 -1.79 10.51
C PHE A 71 -10.46 -1.31 9.11
N VAL A 72 -11.33 -0.56 8.46
CA VAL A 72 -11.06 0.08 7.16
C VAL A 72 -11.15 1.59 7.29
N GLY A 73 -10.19 2.30 6.70
CA GLY A 73 -10.12 3.76 6.76
C GLY A 73 -8.73 4.28 6.37
N PRO A 74 -8.34 5.50 6.72
CA PRO A 74 -9.14 6.49 7.45
C PRO A 74 -10.23 7.10 6.55
N MET A 75 -11.42 7.28 7.11
CA MET A 75 -12.51 8.07 6.52
C MET A 75 -12.12 9.57 6.48
N ASP A 76 -12.94 10.41 5.86
CA ASP A 76 -12.60 11.83 5.66
C ASP A 76 -12.47 12.62 6.99
N ASP A 77 -13.16 12.16 8.04
CA ASP A 77 -13.04 12.67 9.40
C ASP A 77 -11.84 12.09 10.18
N GLY A 78 -11.12 11.13 9.59
CA GLY A 78 -10.03 10.38 10.23
C GLY A 78 -10.47 9.14 10.99
N SER A 79 -11.77 8.84 11.06
CA SER A 79 -12.29 7.65 11.73
C SER A 79 -12.01 6.37 10.93
N PHE A 80 -12.12 5.23 11.60
CA PHE A 80 -12.03 3.92 10.98
C PHE A 80 -13.31 3.14 11.25
N VAL A 81 -13.81 2.43 10.24
CA VAL A 81 -15.01 1.61 10.37
C VAL A 81 -14.61 0.16 10.62
N LYS A 82 -15.15 -0.40 11.70
CA LYS A 82 -15.03 -1.83 11.99
C LYS A 82 -15.90 -2.63 11.01
N THR A 83 -15.34 -3.66 10.40
CA THR A 83 -15.99 -4.55 9.44
C THR A 83 -15.47 -5.98 9.58
N VAL A 84 -15.95 -6.88 8.73
CA VAL A 84 -15.52 -8.27 8.66
C VAL A 84 -14.90 -8.55 7.29
N ALA A 85 -13.70 -9.14 7.28
CA ALA A 85 -13.06 -9.67 6.09
C ALA A 85 -13.60 -11.09 5.81
N LYS A 86 -14.61 -11.19 4.94
CA LYS A 86 -15.40 -12.42 4.73
C LYS A 86 -14.64 -13.48 3.94
N SER A 87 -13.96 -13.08 2.88
CA SER A 87 -13.18 -13.95 2.00
C SER A 87 -12.01 -13.19 1.42
N ALA A 88 -11.00 -13.94 0.96
CA ALA A 88 -9.82 -13.42 0.31
C ALA A 88 -9.59 -14.17 -1.00
N HIS A 89 -9.07 -13.49 -2.02
CA HIS A 89 -8.61 -14.12 -3.24
C HIS A 89 -7.17 -13.71 -3.53
N ILE A 90 -6.33 -14.65 -3.96
CA ILE A 90 -5.00 -14.39 -4.51
C ILE A 90 -4.99 -14.98 -5.92
N ALA A 91 -4.57 -14.19 -6.92
CA ALA A 91 -4.56 -14.62 -8.32
C ALA A 91 -5.89 -15.27 -8.77
N ARG A 92 -7.02 -14.69 -8.35
CA ARG A 92 -8.40 -15.17 -8.59
C ARG A 92 -8.79 -16.48 -7.88
N ILE A 93 -7.91 -17.06 -7.07
CA ILE A 93 -8.16 -18.28 -6.28
C ILE A 93 -8.63 -17.87 -4.88
N ASN A 94 -9.76 -18.42 -4.43
CA ASN A 94 -10.26 -18.22 -3.08
C ASN A 94 -9.28 -18.81 -2.05
N THR A 95 -8.93 -18.04 -1.02
CA THR A 95 -8.02 -18.45 0.06
C THR A 95 -8.59 -18.06 1.41
N SER A 96 -8.34 -18.89 2.42
CA SER A 96 -8.69 -18.63 3.81
C SER A 96 -7.62 -17.83 4.56
N HIS A 97 -6.40 -17.76 4.01
CA HIS A 97 -5.25 -17.13 4.64
C HIS A 97 -4.49 -16.24 3.66
N ILE A 98 -4.09 -15.06 4.12
CA ILE A 98 -3.21 -14.13 3.42
C ILE A 98 -2.11 -13.64 4.35
N THR A 99 -0.91 -13.43 3.82
CA THR A 99 0.29 -13.02 4.55
C THR A 99 1.03 -11.89 3.82
N SER A 100 1.88 -11.18 4.55
CA SER A 100 2.72 -10.10 4.05
C SER A 100 3.48 -10.46 2.78
N GLY A 101 3.49 -9.56 1.80
CA GLY A 101 4.13 -9.78 0.50
C GLY A 101 3.18 -10.27 -0.60
N GLN A 102 1.91 -10.52 -0.28
CA GLN A 102 0.92 -10.99 -1.25
C GLN A 102 0.04 -9.85 -1.75
N SER A 103 -0.25 -9.88 -3.05
CA SER A 103 -1.36 -9.12 -3.64
C SER A 103 -2.64 -9.95 -3.51
N ALA A 104 -3.66 -9.38 -2.87
CA ALA A 104 -4.90 -10.07 -2.56
C ALA A 104 -6.11 -9.16 -2.74
N CYS A 105 -7.27 -9.77 -2.92
CA CYS A 105 -8.57 -9.12 -2.86
C CYS A 105 -9.29 -9.55 -1.58
N LEU A 106 -9.89 -8.62 -0.85
CA LEU A 106 -10.66 -8.86 0.37
C LEU A 106 -12.12 -8.45 0.18
N ALA A 107 -13.06 -9.36 0.44
CA ALA A 107 -14.48 -9.04 0.49
C ALA A 107 -14.85 -8.53 1.89
N LEU A 108 -15.32 -7.29 1.99
CA LEU A 108 -15.66 -6.64 3.26
C LEU A 108 -17.17 -6.63 3.50
N ALA A 109 -17.59 -6.91 4.74
CA ALA A 109 -18.97 -6.81 5.18
C ALA A 109 -19.32 -5.37 5.58
N LEU A 110 -19.60 -4.52 4.59
CA LEU A 110 -19.91 -3.10 4.80
C LEU A 110 -21.36 -2.77 4.47
N SER A 111 -21.95 -1.78 5.16
CA SER A 111 -23.26 -1.21 4.81
C SER A 111 -23.18 -0.39 3.52
N LYS A 112 -24.30 -0.17 2.83
CA LYS A 112 -24.34 0.55 1.55
C LYS A 112 -23.77 1.97 1.67
N GLU A 113 -23.98 2.63 2.80
CA GLU A 113 -23.53 3.99 3.11
C GLU A 113 -22.01 4.04 3.26
N VAL A 114 -21.41 3.07 3.97
CA VAL A 114 -19.96 3.01 4.17
C VAL A 114 -19.24 2.65 2.87
N ARG A 115 -19.81 1.77 2.04
CA ARG A 115 -19.22 1.39 0.75
C ARG A 115 -18.99 2.60 -0.17
N LYS A 116 -19.88 3.60 -0.13
CA LYS A 116 -19.74 4.85 -0.90
C LYS A 116 -18.60 5.75 -0.42
N LYS A 117 -18.16 5.57 0.82
CA LYS A 117 -17.08 6.36 1.44
C LYS A 117 -15.70 5.73 1.23
N LEU A 118 -15.61 4.50 0.72
CA LEU A 118 -14.33 3.87 0.44
C LEU A 118 -13.61 4.58 -0.71
N ARG A 119 -12.31 4.81 -0.54
CA ARG A 119 -11.44 5.40 -1.57
C ARG A 119 -10.09 4.70 -1.64
N ARG A 120 -9.41 4.84 -2.79
CA ARG A 120 -8.04 4.35 -2.98
C ARG A 120 -7.08 5.00 -1.97
N GLY A 121 -6.06 4.28 -1.55
CA GLY A 121 -5.12 4.74 -0.53
C GLY A 121 -5.60 4.57 0.92
N MET A 122 -6.82 4.04 1.14
CA MET A 122 -7.21 3.54 2.45
C MET A 122 -6.38 2.30 2.85
N VAL A 123 -6.46 1.92 4.11
CA VAL A 123 -5.85 0.71 4.67
C VAL A 123 -6.89 -0.14 5.37
N VAL A 124 -6.65 -1.45 5.40
CA VAL A 124 -7.36 -2.41 6.24
C VAL A 124 -6.39 -2.92 7.30
N LEU A 125 -6.78 -2.78 8.58
CA LEU A 125 -5.90 -3.01 9.73
C LEU A 125 -6.52 -3.99 10.72
N ARG A 126 -5.65 -4.68 11.47
CA ARG A 126 -6.02 -5.39 12.70
C ARG A 126 -5.34 -4.73 13.90
N GLY A 127 -6.12 -4.38 14.92
CA GLY A 127 -5.68 -3.60 16.09
C GLY A 127 -6.30 -2.21 16.12
N SER A 128 -5.83 -1.35 17.03
CA SER A 128 -6.34 0.02 17.19
C SER A 128 -5.75 0.94 16.12
N PRO A 129 -6.54 1.41 15.14
CA PRO A 129 -6.03 2.24 14.06
C PRO A 129 -5.84 3.69 14.51
N THR A 130 -4.88 4.39 13.91
CA THR A 130 -4.64 5.82 14.17
C THR A 130 -4.51 6.56 12.84
N ALA A 131 -5.24 7.66 12.70
CA ALA A 131 -5.10 8.55 11.54
C ALA A 131 -4.12 9.68 11.88
N THR A 132 -3.28 10.02 10.91
CA THR A 132 -2.26 11.07 11.06
C THR A 132 -2.52 12.16 10.03
N LYS A 133 -2.60 13.43 10.47
CA LYS A 133 -2.75 14.61 9.60
C LYS A 133 -1.46 15.39 9.39
N HIS A 134 -0.48 15.18 10.26
CA HIS A 134 0.82 15.85 10.23
C HIS A 134 1.90 14.80 10.51
N PHE A 135 2.98 14.84 9.75
CA PHE A 135 4.13 13.97 9.96
C PHE A 135 5.39 14.80 9.76
N ASP A 136 6.45 14.38 10.43
CA ASP A 136 7.80 14.92 10.23
C ASP A 136 8.55 14.00 9.25
N ALA A 137 9.34 14.58 8.36
CA ALA A 137 10.13 13.83 7.40
C ALA A 137 11.43 14.57 7.07
N GLU A 138 12.52 13.81 7.01
CA GLU A 138 13.76 14.25 6.40
C GLU A 138 13.65 14.10 4.89
N ILE A 139 13.93 15.18 4.15
CA ILE A 139 13.83 15.21 2.70
C ILE A 139 15.19 15.52 2.08
N CYS A 140 15.53 14.80 1.01
CA CYS A 140 16.68 15.12 0.18
C CYS A 140 16.19 15.79 -1.11
N VAL A 141 16.68 17.00 -1.40
CA VAL A 141 16.38 17.70 -2.65
C VAL A 141 17.41 17.31 -3.69
N LEU A 142 16.96 16.72 -4.80
CA LEU A 142 17.83 16.23 -5.86
C LEU A 142 18.45 17.39 -6.65
N LYS A 143 19.71 17.22 -7.07
CA LYS A 143 20.41 18.21 -7.90
C LYS A 143 19.81 18.24 -9.31
N GLY A 144 19.58 19.44 -9.83
CA GLY A 144 19.01 19.66 -11.17
C GLY A 144 17.59 20.21 -11.14
N ASP A 145 16.91 20.12 -10.00
CA ASP A 145 15.61 20.75 -9.80
C ASP A 145 15.78 22.22 -9.39
N THR A 146 15.08 23.14 -10.06
CA THR A 146 15.07 24.57 -9.72
C THR A 146 14.11 24.89 -8.56
N THR A 147 13.52 23.88 -7.94
CA THR A 147 12.46 24.04 -6.95
C THR A 147 13.04 24.45 -5.60
N THR A 148 12.71 25.66 -5.15
CA THR A 148 13.01 26.10 -3.79
C THR A 148 11.85 25.75 -2.86
N ILE A 149 12.07 24.84 -1.90
CA ILE A 149 11.08 24.50 -0.88
C ILE A 149 11.13 25.55 0.24
N ARG A 150 9.99 26.16 0.54
CA ARG A 150 9.83 27.18 1.57
C ARG A 150 8.60 26.87 2.43
N LYS A 151 8.44 27.57 3.56
CA LYS A 151 7.22 27.49 4.35
C LYS A 151 5.99 27.74 3.48
N SER A 152 4.95 26.93 3.68
CA SER A 152 3.71 26.90 2.89
C SER A 152 3.87 26.40 1.44
N TYR A 153 5.06 25.92 1.04
CA TYR A 153 5.21 25.22 -0.23
C TYR A 153 4.29 24.02 -0.27
N GLN A 154 3.49 23.91 -1.33
CA GLN A 154 2.52 22.83 -1.53
C GLN A 154 3.07 21.82 -2.53
N ALA A 155 2.98 20.54 -2.20
CA ALA A 155 3.42 19.45 -3.06
C ALA A 155 2.53 18.22 -2.88
N TYR A 156 2.56 17.34 -3.87
CA TYR A 156 2.02 16.00 -3.71
C TYR A 156 3.02 15.13 -2.98
N VAL A 157 2.60 14.55 -1.88
CA VAL A 157 3.36 13.52 -1.17
C VAL A 157 2.80 12.16 -1.55
N HIS A 158 3.71 11.25 -1.88
CA HIS A 158 3.42 9.85 -2.13
C HIS A 158 3.92 9.04 -0.92
N ILE A 159 2.99 8.57 -0.08
CA ILE A 159 3.28 7.70 1.05
C ILE A 159 2.62 6.36 0.80
N LEU A 160 3.42 5.35 0.42
CA LEU A 160 2.91 4.06 -0.03
C LEU A 160 1.86 4.27 -1.15
N ASN A 161 0.63 3.81 -0.94
CA ASN A 161 -0.47 3.93 -1.91
C ASN A 161 -1.32 5.21 -1.71
N VAL A 162 -0.94 6.07 -0.78
CA VAL A 162 -1.57 7.37 -0.55
C VAL A 162 -0.87 8.42 -1.41
N ARG A 163 -1.65 9.17 -2.19
CA ARG A 163 -1.23 10.39 -2.87
C ARG A 163 -2.08 11.54 -2.38
N GLN A 164 -1.46 12.52 -1.74
CA GLN A 164 -2.19 13.66 -1.18
C GLN A 164 -1.37 14.94 -1.29
N SER A 165 -2.07 16.07 -1.46
CA SER A 165 -1.44 17.38 -1.32
C SER A 165 -1.10 17.63 0.15
N ALA A 166 0.14 18.01 0.42
CA ALA A 166 0.60 18.48 1.71
C ALA A 166 1.36 19.79 1.54
N PHE A 167 1.53 20.53 2.63
CA PHE A 167 2.31 21.75 2.62
C PHE A 167 3.33 21.76 3.74
N ALA A 168 4.49 22.35 3.47
CA ALA A 168 5.55 22.47 4.45
C ALA A 168 5.15 23.47 5.54
N ARG A 169 4.94 22.98 6.77
CA ARG A 169 4.52 23.82 7.90
C ARG A 169 5.71 24.44 8.63
N ASN A 170 6.72 23.62 8.93
CA ASN A 170 8.01 24.03 9.47
C ASN A 170 9.11 23.36 8.64
N ILE A 171 10.25 24.03 8.46
CA ILE A 171 11.39 23.51 7.71
C ILE A 171 12.65 23.86 8.48
N GLU A 172 13.43 22.84 8.79
CA GLU A 172 14.72 22.96 9.45
C GLU A 172 15.78 22.29 8.56
N ILE A 173 16.93 22.94 8.40
CA ILE A 173 18.03 22.39 7.62
C ILE A 173 18.78 21.40 8.53
N VAL A 174 18.69 20.12 8.21
CA VAL A 174 19.45 19.07 8.89
C VAL A 174 20.79 18.89 8.16
N ASN A 175 21.87 19.40 8.76
CA ASN A 175 23.22 19.20 8.24
C ASN A 175 23.76 17.84 8.68
N HIS A 176 23.57 16.81 7.86
CA HIS A 176 24.36 15.58 8.00
C HIS A 176 25.77 15.84 7.46
N HIS A 177 26.67 16.34 8.31
CA HIS A 177 28.09 16.13 8.09
C HIS A 177 28.36 14.62 8.21
N ALA A 178 28.67 13.99 7.08
CA ALA A 178 29.05 12.57 6.95
C ALA A 178 27.94 11.53 7.19
N ALA A 179 27.20 11.21 6.13
CA ALA A 179 26.94 9.81 5.76
C ALA A 179 26.59 9.81 4.27
N GLY A 180 27.49 9.24 3.45
CA GLY A 180 27.25 9.07 2.03
C GLY A 180 25.94 8.32 1.80
N LEU A 181 24.97 9.00 1.22
CA LEU A 181 23.95 8.31 0.43
C LEU A 181 24.67 7.76 -0.81
N PRO A 182 24.43 6.49 -1.20
CA PRO A 182 25.05 5.87 -2.37
C PRO A 182 24.72 6.61 -3.66
#